data_AF-A0A972WUN7-F1
#
_entry.id   AF-A0A972WUN7-F1
#
_cell.length_a   1.000
_cell.length_b   1.000
_cell.length_c   1.000
_cell.angle_alpha   90.00
_cell.angle_beta   90.00
_cell.angle_gamma   90.00
#
_symmetry.space_group_name_H-M   'P 1'
#
loop_
_entity.id
_entity.type
_entity.pdbx_description
1 polymer ?
#
loop_
_entity_poly.entity_id
_entity_poly.type
_entity_poly.pdbx_seq_one_letter_code
_entity_poly.pdbx_strand_id
1 'polypeptide(L)'
;MNGQRIKNVTSRNFKAPLFTIAMFLAVFGALAFSPMKSEAQAEAVVGRISIVFNNATLCLGLMGSPSAEVEATTVQCDTAPSWTLWDAAASSSRIAYGPDGSSAQYCLDVDTAHPVHGEKLGLWNCAGSTSANQLFSWPTPVGQSKPNGAINLSSSSSPQKCVAPAVEGAQVFVIACNTATQTWTMLDPVPSPAGSQLFTADGTFTASKTATYRVLAIGGGGGGSNDEGAGGGSGLVGYTTVRLSKDTIVTVTVGAGGAIGSGIAAGVDGASTTFGTHLTATGGKGGLGNNQSGGAGGSGGAGDPDASRTSQTGGSNGSNGTSSGAGGGGGQGSSFSANFSSITTYALTAGAGGTTSTSNAAGGGGGGGIVIDDDKSVGAAANVAATARGGVGYGAGGAGGNGTGAAANRNGSAGEGGMLIVEWD
;
A
#
# COMPACT_ATOMS: atom_id res chain seq x y z
N MET A 1 -8.33 -36.96 54.84
CA MET A 1 -9.20 -38.09 55.18
C MET A 1 -10.28 -37.60 56.13
N ASN A 2 -11.56 -37.80 55.75
CA ASN A 2 -12.81 -37.74 56.55
C ASN A 2 -13.11 -36.45 57.35
N GLY A 3 -14.32 -35.88 57.38
CA GLY A 3 -15.61 -36.32 56.87
C GLY A 3 -16.72 -35.30 57.18
N GLN A 4 -17.78 -35.40 56.38
CA GLN A 4 -19.15 -34.86 56.52
C GLN A 4 -19.77 -35.06 57.94
N ARG A 5 -20.89 -34.50 58.41
CA ARG A 5 -22.18 -34.08 57.79
C ARG A 5 -23.09 -33.46 58.90
N ILE A 6 -23.85 -32.43 58.54
CA ILE A 6 -25.31 -32.14 58.76
C ILE A 6 -26.02 -32.70 60.02
N LYS A 7 -26.79 -31.82 60.72
CA LYS A 7 -28.22 -31.94 61.17
C LYS A 7 -28.47 -31.02 62.39
N ASN A 8 -29.60 -30.37 62.68
CA ASN A 8 -30.95 -30.24 62.12
C ASN A 8 -31.78 -29.31 63.08
N VAL A 9 -33.04 -28.97 62.72
CA VAL A 9 -34.18 -28.57 63.60
C VAL A 9 -34.10 -27.18 64.30
N THR A 10 -35.14 -26.35 64.51
CA THR A 10 -36.61 -26.52 64.55
C THR A 10 -37.32 -25.16 64.43
N SER A 11 -38.53 -25.18 63.90
CA SER A 11 -39.53 -24.12 63.79
C SER A 11 -40.14 -23.66 65.14
N ARG A 12 -40.66 -22.42 65.19
CA ARG A 12 -41.89 -22.08 65.95
C ARG A 12 -42.73 -20.99 65.27
N ASN A 13 -44.01 -21.31 65.19
CA ASN A 13 -45.17 -20.49 64.83
C ASN A 13 -45.33 -19.26 65.76
N PHE A 14 -46.05 -18.21 65.32
CA PHE A 14 -47.33 -17.78 65.93
C PHE A 14 -47.98 -16.56 65.22
N LYS A 15 -49.23 -16.78 64.77
CA LYS A 15 -50.45 -15.95 64.83
C LYS A 15 -50.44 -14.46 64.43
N ALA A 16 -51.20 -14.16 63.36
CA ALA A 16 -51.98 -12.93 63.16
C ALA A 16 -53.09 -12.80 64.25
N PRO A 17 -53.72 -11.64 64.53
CA PRO A 17 -54.63 -11.00 63.57
C PRO A 17 -54.93 -9.48 63.75
N LEU A 18 -55.89 -9.01 62.95
CA LEU A 18 -56.83 -7.89 63.13
C LEU A 18 -56.54 -6.50 62.53
N PHE A 19 -57.41 -6.21 61.54
CA PHE A 19 -57.89 -4.95 60.98
C PHE A 19 -57.86 -3.70 61.88
N THR A 20 -57.50 -2.56 61.30
CA THR A 20 -58.14 -1.26 61.53
C THR A 20 -58.00 -0.37 60.28
N ILE A 21 -59.12 0.14 59.78
CA ILE A 21 -59.22 1.14 58.71
C ILE A 21 -59.06 2.52 59.32
N ALA A 22 -58.11 3.33 58.83
CA ALA A 22 -58.08 4.79 59.07
C ALA A 22 -57.42 5.53 57.88
N MET A 23 -58.32 6.10 57.08
CA MET A 23 -58.31 7.34 56.30
C MET A 23 -57.09 8.31 56.39
N PHE A 24 -56.62 8.74 55.20
CA PHE A 24 -55.96 10.02 54.83
C PHE A 24 -54.66 10.46 55.52
N LEU A 25 -53.54 10.45 54.78
CA LEU A 25 -52.76 11.68 54.50
C LEU A 25 -51.75 11.46 53.35
N ALA A 26 -51.74 12.38 52.40
CA ALA A 26 -50.83 12.42 51.27
C ALA A 26 -49.38 12.67 51.74
N VAL A 27 -48.46 11.80 51.33
CA VAL A 27 -47.03 12.09 51.25
C VAL A 27 -46.54 11.60 49.89
N PHE A 28 -46.37 12.54 48.97
CA PHE A 28 -45.61 12.35 47.74
C PHE A 28 -44.15 12.06 48.11
N GLY A 29 -43.82 10.78 48.27
CA GLY A 29 -42.44 10.31 48.31
C GLY A 29 -41.90 10.30 46.89
N ALA A 30 -40.98 11.20 46.59
CA ALA A 30 -40.20 11.20 45.36
C ALA A 30 -39.38 9.91 45.25
N LEU A 31 -39.94 8.90 44.58
CA LEU A 31 -39.14 7.84 43.97
C LEU A 31 -38.40 8.49 42.80
N ALA A 32 -37.14 8.85 43.05
CA ALA A 32 -36.20 9.13 41.99
C ALA A 32 -36.10 7.89 41.11
N PHE A 33 -36.82 7.88 39.99
CA PHE A 33 -36.48 7.04 38.85
C PHE A 33 -35.10 7.51 38.40
N SER A 34 -34.06 6.78 38.80
CA SER A 34 -32.81 6.81 38.05
C SER A 34 -33.18 6.49 36.60
N PRO A 35 -32.93 7.38 35.63
CA PRO A 35 -33.08 6.99 34.25
C PRO A 35 -32.18 5.78 34.05
N MET A 36 -32.76 4.65 33.64
CA MET A 36 -32.00 3.60 33.00
C MET A 36 -31.34 4.28 31.79
N LYS A 37 -30.11 4.78 31.98
CA LYS A 37 -29.17 4.88 30.88
C LYS A 37 -29.09 3.46 30.35
N SER A 38 -29.71 3.23 29.19
CA SER A 38 -29.29 2.12 28.35
C SER A 38 -27.80 2.34 28.16
N GLU A 39 -26.98 1.60 28.91
CA GLU A 39 -25.60 1.40 28.54
C GLU A 39 -25.67 0.75 27.16
N ALA A 40 -25.61 1.59 26.12
CA ALA A 40 -25.16 1.17 24.82
C ALA A 40 -23.76 0.62 25.08
N GLN A 41 -23.68 -0.71 25.30
CA GLN A 41 -22.41 -1.37 25.35
C GLN A 41 -21.74 -1.03 24.04
N ALA A 42 -20.57 -0.40 24.11
CA ALA A 42 -19.80 -0.08 22.92
C ALA A 42 -19.48 -1.42 22.23
N GLU A 43 -20.25 -1.75 21.19
CA GLU A 43 -20.10 -2.96 20.41
C GLU A 43 -18.73 -2.93 19.75
N ALA A 44 -17.89 -3.92 20.08
CA ALA A 44 -16.53 -3.99 19.57
C ALA A 44 -16.56 -4.42 18.10
N VAL A 45 -16.18 -3.51 17.20
CA VAL A 45 -15.88 -3.84 15.80
C VAL A 45 -14.59 -4.66 15.77
N VAL A 46 -14.68 -5.93 15.35
CA VAL A 46 -13.55 -6.88 15.43
C VAL A 46 -12.59 -6.76 14.23
N GLY A 47 -12.96 -6.01 13.19
CA GLY A 47 -12.11 -5.72 12.04
C GLY A 47 -12.78 -6.01 10.71
N ARG A 48 -12.11 -5.59 9.62
CA ARG A 48 -12.55 -5.89 8.27
C ARG A 48 -12.05 -7.26 7.84
N ILE A 49 -12.92 -8.03 7.21
CA ILE A 49 -12.65 -9.37 6.70
C ILE A 49 -13.08 -9.48 5.24
N SER A 50 -12.54 -10.45 4.53
CA SER A 50 -13.24 -11.02 3.38
C SER A 50 -13.56 -12.48 3.62
N ILE A 51 -14.66 -12.91 3.03
CA ILE A 51 -15.22 -14.25 3.20
C ILE A 51 -15.00 -14.98 1.90
N VAL A 52 -14.07 -15.94 1.91
CA VAL A 52 -13.51 -16.57 0.71
C VAL A 52 -14.02 -17.98 0.55
N PHE A 53 -14.37 -18.38 -0.67
CA PHE A 53 -14.83 -19.72 -1.01
C PHE A 53 -13.74 -20.53 -1.76
N ASN A 54 -13.56 -21.80 -1.36
CA ASN A 54 -12.81 -22.85 -2.07
C ASN A 54 -11.52 -22.41 -2.81
N ASN A 55 -10.43 -22.23 -2.07
CA ASN A 55 -9.07 -21.93 -2.59
C ASN A 55 -8.86 -20.53 -3.18
N ALA A 56 -9.60 -19.52 -2.73
CA ALA A 56 -9.25 -18.11 -2.89
C ALA A 56 -9.50 -17.42 -4.24
N THR A 57 -10.32 -18.00 -5.12
CA THR A 57 -10.74 -17.30 -6.35
C THR A 57 -12.05 -16.54 -6.20
N LEU A 58 -12.99 -17.05 -5.41
CA LEU A 58 -14.30 -16.43 -5.21
C LEU A 58 -14.49 -15.95 -3.77
N CYS A 59 -15.14 -14.80 -3.63
CA CYS A 59 -15.45 -14.17 -2.36
C CYS A 59 -16.94 -13.87 -2.27
N LEU A 60 -17.45 -13.74 -1.04
CA LEU A 60 -18.80 -13.24 -0.80
C LEU A 60 -18.89 -11.78 -1.22
N GLY A 61 -19.75 -11.52 -2.19
CA GLY A 61 -20.03 -10.21 -2.74
C GLY A 61 -21.50 -9.84 -2.66
N LEU A 62 -21.83 -8.75 -3.33
CA LEU A 62 -23.18 -8.18 -3.39
C LEU A 62 -23.54 -7.89 -4.84
N MET A 63 -24.80 -8.14 -5.21
CA MET A 63 -25.35 -7.76 -6.50
C MET A 63 -26.47 -6.74 -6.29
N GLY A 64 -26.38 -5.60 -6.98
CA GLY A 64 -27.38 -4.53 -6.92
C GLY A 64 -26.92 -3.29 -6.13
N SER A 65 -27.73 -2.24 -6.21
CA SER A 65 -27.55 -0.98 -5.49
C SER A 65 -28.23 -1.05 -4.11
N PRO A 66 -27.64 -0.48 -3.03
CA PRO A 66 -28.19 -0.50 -1.66
C PRO A 66 -29.55 0.19 -1.46
N SER A 67 -30.15 0.71 -2.54
CA SER A 67 -31.48 1.32 -2.52
C SER A 67 -32.65 0.32 -2.70
N ALA A 68 -32.36 -0.96 -2.95
CA ALA A 68 -33.33 -2.07 -3.05
C ALA A 68 -32.77 -3.31 -2.34
N GLU A 69 -33.57 -4.39 -2.20
CA GLU A 69 -33.11 -5.70 -1.68
C GLU A 69 -31.77 -6.08 -2.33
N VAL A 70 -30.68 -5.97 -1.57
CA VAL A 70 -29.34 -6.34 -2.07
C VAL A 70 -29.16 -7.81 -1.81
N GLU A 71 -28.92 -8.52 -2.89
CA GLU A 71 -28.75 -9.96 -2.90
C GLU A 71 -27.26 -10.30 -2.72
N ALA A 72 -26.95 -11.23 -1.80
CA ALA A 72 -25.58 -11.71 -1.64
C ALA A 72 -25.23 -12.67 -2.77
N THR A 73 -24.05 -12.51 -3.37
CA THR A 73 -23.57 -13.31 -4.51
C THR A 73 -22.13 -13.75 -4.29
N THR A 74 -21.57 -14.56 -5.18
CA THR A 74 -20.12 -14.82 -5.25
C THR A 74 -19.50 -13.97 -6.35
N VAL A 75 -18.40 -13.30 -6.05
CA VAL A 75 -17.64 -12.45 -7.01
C VAL A 75 -16.16 -12.78 -6.95
N GLN A 76 -15.38 -12.31 -7.92
CA GLN A 76 -13.92 -12.36 -7.83
C GLN A 76 -13.44 -11.56 -6.61
N CYS A 77 -12.48 -12.12 -5.86
CA CYS A 77 -12.06 -11.55 -4.58
C CYS A 77 -11.47 -10.13 -4.65
N ASP A 78 -10.95 -9.71 -5.80
CA ASP A 78 -10.46 -8.36 -6.07
C ASP A 78 -11.59 -7.31 -6.21
N THR A 79 -12.80 -7.76 -6.52
CA THR A 79 -14.02 -6.92 -6.62
C THR A 79 -14.94 -7.04 -5.40
N ALA A 80 -14.66 -7.97 -4.49
CA ALA A 80 -15.49 -8.20 -3.32
C ALA A 80 -15.47 -7.03 -2.33
N PRO A 81 -16.60 -6.71 -1.68
CA PRO A 81 -16.63 -5.74 -0.61
C PRO A 81 -15.86 -6.25 0.61
N SER A 82 -15.40 -5.32 1.45
CA SER A 82 -14.96 -5.65 2.79
C SER A 82 -16.16 -5.81 3.71
N TRP A 83 -16.16 -6.87 4.51
CA TRP A 83 -17.17 -7.14 5.53
C TRP A 83 -16.63 -6.81 6.91
N THR A 84 -17.51 -6.53 7.87
CA THR A 84 -17.14 -6.28 9.27
C THR A 84 -17.81 -7.31 10.16
N LEU A 85 -17.07 -7.89 11.10
CA LEU A 85 -17.69 -8.70 12.15
C LEU A 85 -18.23 -7.78 13.24
N TRP A 86 -19.55 -7.85 13.45
CA TRP A 86 -20.29 -7.03 14.40
C TRP A 86 -20.99 -7.93 15.43
N ASP A 87 -21.15 -7.46 16.67
CA ASP A 87 -21.72 -8.20 17.80
C ASP A 87 -21.14 -9.60 17.98
N ALA A 88 -19.81 -9.70 18.07
CA ALA A 88 -19.15 -10.96 18.33
C ALA A 88 -19.38 -11.43 19.78
N ALA A 89 -20.55 -12.00 20.05
CA ALA A 89 -20.69 -12.93 21.16
C ALA A 89 -19.79 -14.14 20.87
N ALA A 90 -19.26 -14.78 21.91
CA ALA A 90 -18.22 -15.83 21.79
C ALA A 90 -18.57 -17.02 20.86
N SER A 91 -19.85 -17.19 20.47
CA SER A 91 -20.32 -18.29 19.62
C SER A 91 -20.99 -17.86 18.31
N SER A 92 -21.26 -16.58 18.10
CA SER A 92 -21.97 -16.08 16.91
C SER A 92 -21.71 -14.60 16.68
N SER A 93 -21.66 -14.18 15.42
CA SER A 93 -21.48 -12.77 15.04
C SER A 93 -22.38 -12.42 13.87
N ARG A 94 -22.65 -11.13 13.72
CA ARG A 94 -23.18 -10.57 12.49
C ARG A 94 -22.05 -10.29 11.52
N ILE A 95 -22.39 -10.33 10.24
CA ILE A 95 -21.50 -9.93 9.16
C ILE A 95 -22.12 -8.69 8.55
N ALA A 96 -21.51 -7.53 8.80
CA ALA A 96 -22.01 -6.24 8.40
C ALA A 96 -21.32 -5.72 7.14
N TYR A 97 -22.08 -4.99 6.34
CA TYR A 97 -21.64 -4.22 5.18
C TYR A 97 -21.98 -2.74 5.38
N GLY A 98 -21.01 -1.87 5.13
CA GLY A 98 -21.17 -0.42 5.23
C GLY A 98 -19.89 0.30 5.69
N PRO A 99 -19.87 1.63 5.66
CA PRO A 99 -18.74 2.42 6.15
C PRO A 99 -18.58 2.26 7.67
N ASP A 100 -17.33 2.10 8.11
CA ASP A 100 -16.95 1.93 9.51
C ASP A 100 -17.59 3.01 10.39
N GLY A 101 -18.20 2.61 11.50
CA GLY A 101 -18.78 3.54 12.48
C GLY A 101 -20.08 4.23 12.07
N SER A 102 -20.65 3.91 10.90
CA SER A 102 -21.99 4.40 10.56
C SER A 102 -23.08 3.60 11.26
N SER A 103 -24.15 4.27 11.71
CA SER A 103 -25.37 3.64 12.23
C SER A 103 -26.26 3.05 11.13
N ALA A 104 -25.85 3.15 9.87
CA ALA A 104 -26.53 2.65 8.69
C ALA A 104 -25.84 1.38 8.15
N GLN A 105 -25.57 0.45 9.06
CA GLN A 105 -24.97 -0.84 8.71
C GLN A 105 -26.08 -1.82 8.32
N TYR A 106 -25.85 -2.48 7.18
CA TYR A 106 -26.65 -3.60 6.74
C TYR A 106 -25.95 -4.89 7.16
N CYS A 107 -26.72 -5.88 7.62
CA CYS A 107 -26.21 -7.18 8.03
C CYS A 107 -26.61 -8.20 6.98
N LEU A 108 -25.76 -9.21 6.79
CA LEU A 108 -26.20 -10.42 6.13
C LEU A 108 -27.41 -10.97 6.87
N ASP A 109 -28.45 -11.26 6.10
CA ASP A 109 -29.74 -11.68 6.58
C ASP A 109 -30.23 -12.83 5.71
N VAL A 110 -30.79 -13.84 6.36
CA VAL A 110 -31.48 -14.93 5.68
C VAL A 110 -32.94 -14.55 5.56
N ASP A 111 -33.42 -14.40 4.32
CA ASP A 111 -34.84 -14.12 4.06
C ASP A 111 -35.68 -15.34 4.46
N THR A 112 -36.21 -15.27 5.68
CA THR A 112 -37.12 -16.27 6.23
C THR A 112 -38.59 -15.94 5.94
N ALA A 113 -38.88 -14.75 5.41
CA ALA A 113 -40.23 -14.32 5.08
C ALA A 113 -40.75 -14.99 3.79
N HIS A 114 -39.86 -15.48 2.92
CA HIS A 114 -40.24 -16.14 1.67
C HIS A 114 -39.66 -17.57 1.52
N PRO A 115 -40.22 -18.58 2.23
CA PRO A 115 -39.73 -19.97 2.21
C PRO A 115 -39.71 -20.64 0.82
N VAL A 116 -40.48 -20.12 -0.13
CA VAL A 116 -40.63 -20.68 -1.49
C VAL A 116 -39.47 -20.37 -2.43
N HIS A 117 -38.58 -19.44 -2.07
CA HIS A 117 -37.47 -19.01 -2.94
C HIS A 117 -36.12 -19.66 -2.62
N GLY A 118 -36.11 -20.65 -1.71
CA GLY A 118 -34.89 -21.02 -1.01
C GLY A 118 -34.48 -19.89 -0.07
N GLU A 119 -33.91 -20.20 1.07
CA GLU A 119 -33.50 -19.18 2.04
C GLU A 119 -32.35 -18.35 1.48
N LYS A 120 -32.70 -17.32 0.70
CA LYS A 120 -31.75 -16.43 0.04
C LYS A 120 -30.99 -15.64 1.09
N LEU A 121 -29.70 -15.46 0.84
CA LEU A 121 -28.87 -14.59 1.64
C LEU A 121 -28.88 -13.19 1.01
N GLY A 122 -29.23 -12.18 1.79
CA GLY A 122 -29.27 -10.79 1.35
C GLY A 122 -28.72 -9.84 2.41
N LEU A 123 -28.90 -8.55 2.17
CA LEU A 123 -28.65 -7.51 3.16
C LEU A 123 -29.96 -6.98 3.72
N TRP A 124 -30.03 -6.87 5.04
CA TRP A 124 -31.10 -6.16 5.73
C TRP A 124 -30.54 -5.23 6.79
N ASN A 125 -31.36 -4.31 7.29
CA ASN A 125 -30.95 -3.48 8.43
C ASN A 125 -30.51 -4.39 9.57
N CYS A 126 -29.34 -4.09 10.16
CA CYS A 126 -28.88 -4.80 11.34
C CYS A 126 -29.87 -4.54 12.49
N ALA A 127 -30.77 -5.49 12.74
CA ALA A 127 -31.73 -5.43 13.82
C ALA A 127 -31.08 -5.99 15.08
N GLY A 128 -31.26 -5.42 16.28
CA GLY A 128 -30.58 -5.81 17.54
C GLY A 128 -30.61 -7.32 17.89
N SER A 129 -29.94 -7.73 18.97
CA SER A 129 -29.49 -9.11 19.31
C SER A 129 -30.50 -10.28 19.21
N THR A 130 -31.77 -10.04 18.89
CA THR A 130 -32.85 -11.02 18.77
C THR A 130 -33.09 -11.55 17.36
N SER A 131 -32.54 -10.92 16.30
CA SER A 131 -32.77 -11.36 14.92
C SER A 131 -31.93 -12.59 14.58
N ALA A 132 -32.49 -13.75 14.89
CA ALA A 132 -31.84 -15.05 14.77
C ALA A 132 -31.39 -15.37 13.32
N ASN A 133 -32.00 -14.74 12.31
CA ASN A 133 -31.67 -14.85 10.89
C ASN A 133 -30.44 -14.02 10.45
N GLN A 134 -29.84 -13.21 11.34
CA GLN A 134 -28.63 -12.40 11.09
C GLN A 134 -27.41 -12.88 11.90
N LEU A 135 -27.57 -13.94 12.69
CA LEU A 135 -26.52 -14.45 13.56
C LEU A 135 -25.84 -15.65 12.91
N PHE A 136 -24.56 -15.51 12.58
CA PHE A 136 -23.75 -16.56 11.96
C PHE A 136 -22.71 -17.09 12.93
N SER A 137 -22.46 -18.39 12.88
CA SER A 137 -21.41 -19.04 13.67
C SER A 137 -20.45 -19.79 12.77
N TRP A 138 -19.18 -19.77 13.13
CA TRP A 138 -18.14 -20.50 12.42
C TRP A 138 -17.48 -21.51 13.33
N PRO A 139 -17.29 -22.76 12.88
CA PRO A 139 -16.37 -23.65 13.55
C PRO A 139 -14.96 -23.06 13.38
N THR A 140 -14.29 -22.80 14.50
CA THR A 140 -12.84 -22.57 14.50
C THR A 140 -12.19 -23.91 14.85
N PRO A 141 -11.51 -24.58 13.90
CA PRO A 141 -10.84 -25.83 14.21
C PRO A 141 -9.86 -25.64 15.38
N VAL A 142 -9.79 -26.61 16.28
CA VAL A 142 -8.84 -26.58 17.41
C VAL A 142 -7.42 -26.39 16.86
N GLY A 143 -6.75 -25.32 17.27
CA GLY A 143 -5.38 -24.99 16.85
C GLY A 143 -5.25 -24.02 15.68
N GLN A 144 -6.35 -23.50 15.10
CA GLN A 144 -6.29 -22.40 14.13
C GLN A 144 -6.66 -21.06 14.79
N SER A 145 -5.92 -20.01 14.46
CA SER A 145 -6.21 -18.63 14.90
C SER A 145 -7.31 -17.97 14.08
N LYS A 146 -7.68 -18.55 12.92
CA LYS A 146 -8.70 -18.02 12.01
C LYS A 146 -9.83 -19.03 11.81
N PRO A 147 -11.10 -18.57 11.76
CA PRO A 147 -12.21 -19.46 11.48
C PRO A 147 -12.15 -19.98 10.03
N ASN A 148 -12.28 -21.29 9.88
CA ASN A 148 -12.22 -21.99 8.60
C ASN A 148 -13.22 -23.15 8.62
N GLY A 149 -14.20 -23.10 7.72
CA GLY A 149 -15.28 -24.09 7.68
C GLY A 149 -16.59 -23.50 7.18
N ALA A 150 -17.69 -24.23 7.39
CA ALA A 150 -19.00 -23.76 6.98
C ALA A 150 -19.50 -22.61 7.86
N ILE A 151 -20.05 -21.57 7.21
CA ILE A 151 -20.75 -20.47 7.89
C ILE A 151 -22.14 -20.97 8.24
N ASN A 152 -22.42 -21.16 9.52
CA ASN A 152 -23.69 -21.70 9.98
C ASN A 152 -24.64 -20.58 10.40
N LEU A 153 -25.92 -20.73 10.10
CA LEU A 153 -26.96 -19.90 10.69
C LEU A 153 -27.21 -20.36 12.14
N SER A 154 -26.96 -19.48 13.12
CA SER A 154 -26.94 -19.84 14.54
C SER A 154 -28.32 -20.21 15.11
N SER A 155 -29.38 -19.83 14.42
CA SER A 155 -30.77 -20.02 14.85
C SER A 155 -31.45 -21.28 14.32
N SER A 156 -30.82 -22.01 13.38
CA SER A 156 -31.45 -23.19 12.79
C SER A 156 -31.39 -24.38 13.75
N SER A 157 -32.49 -24.65 14.46
CA SER A 157 -32.66 -25.90 15.20
C SER A 157 -32.99 -27.04 14.24
N SER A 158 -31.97 -27.82 13.87
CA SER A 158 -32.01 -29.13 13.16
C SER A 158 -33.01 -29.30 11.97
N PRO A 159 -32.53 -29.51 10.73
CA PRO A 159 -31.13 -29.62 10.34
C PRO A 159 -30.42 -28.27 10.41
N GLN A 160 -29.13 -28.29 10.77
CA GLN A 160 -28.28 -27.10 10.75
C GLN A 160 -28.19 -26.57 9.31
N LYS A 161 -28.27 -25.25 9.17
CA LYS A 161 -28.23 -24.59 7.86
C LYS A 161 -26.95 -23.80 7.68
N CYS A 162 -26.39 -23.88 6.48
CA CYS A 162 -25.09 -23.35 6.11
C CYS A 162 -25.18 -22.50 4.85
N VAL A 163 -24.33 -21.48 4.77
CA VAL A 163 -24.18 -20.66 3.57
C VAL A 163 -23.61 -21.52 2.43
N ALA A 164 -24.43 -21.73 1.42
CA ALA A 164 -24.09 -22.48 0.22
C ALA A 164 -23.31 -21.58 -0.75
N PRO A 165 -22.14 -22.02 -1.21
CA PRO A 165 -21.47 -21.33 -2.29
C PRO A 165 -22.25 -21.43 -3.59
N ALA A 166 -22.05 -20.44 -4.45
CA ALA A 166 -22.59 -20.41 -5.79
C ALA A 166 -21.44 -20.22 -6.80
N VAL A 167 -21.67 -20.61 -8.06
CA VAL A 167 -20.76 -20.22 -9.15
C VAL A 167 -20.69 -18.69 -9.25
N GLU A 168 -19.60 -18.15 -9.80
CA GLU A 168 -19.43 -16.70 -9.93
C GLU A 168 -20.67 -16.01 -10.51
N GLY A 169 -21.10 -14.93 -9.84
CA GLY A 169 -22.28 -14.15 -10.21
C GLY A 169 -23.61 -14.80 -9.85
N ALA A 170 -23.64 -15.96 -9.18
CA ALA A 170 -24.89 -16.58 -8.74
C ALA A 170 -25.28 -16.15 -7.33
N GLN A 171 -26.59 -16.15 -7.07
CA GLN A 171 -27.18 -15.88 -5.77
C GLN A 171 -26.69 -16.88 -4.71
N VAL A 172 -26.36 -16.37 -3.52
CA VAL A 172 -25.99 -17.18 -2.36
C VAL A 172 -27.25 -17.57 -1.59
N PHE A 173 -27.31 -18.85 -1.20
CA PHE A 173 -28.43 -19.41 -0.46
C PHE A 173 -27.94 -20.01 0.85
N VAL A 174 -28.87 -20.23 1.78
CA VAL A 174 -28.64 -21.09 2.94
C VAL A 174 -29.33 -22.42 2.70
N ILE A 175 -28.60 -23.52 2.82
CA ILE A 175 -29.11 -24.88 2.62
C ILE A 175 -28.70 -25.77 3.80
N ALA A 176 -29.19 -27.01 3.84
CA ALA A 176 -28.75 -27.99 4.83
C ALA A 176 -27.21 -28.16 4.78
N CYS A 177 -26.57 -28.15 5.95
CA CYS A 177 -25.12 -28.21 6.02
C CYS A 177 -24.54 -29.48 5.38
N ASN A 178 -23.64 -29.29 4.42
CA ASN A 178 -22.76 -30.31 3.86
C ASN A 178 -21.32 -29.77 3.87
N THR A 179 -20.58 -30.13 4.92
CA THR A 179 -19.25 -29.59 5.22
C THR A 179 -18.20 -29.88 4.15
N ALA A 180 -18.43 -30.82 3.22
CA ALA A 180 -17.47 -31.13 2.16
C ALA A 180 -17.46 -30.09 1.02
N THR A 181 -18.53 -29.30 0.85
CA THR A 181 -18.70 -28.38 -0.28
C THR A 181 -18.92 -26.93 0.13
N GLN A 182 -19.07 -26.66 1.42
CA GLN A 182 -19.47 -25.35 1.96
C GLN A 182 -18.36 -24.73 2.82
N THR A 183 -17.11 -24.88 2.43
CA THR A 183 -15.99 -24.34 3.21
C THR A 183 -15.74 -22.88 2.83
N TRP A 184 -15.93 -22.00 3.80
CA TRP A 184 -15.57 -20.60 3.71
C TRP A 184 -14.40 -20.32 4.65
N THR A 185 -13.48 -19.47 4.21
CA THR A 185 -12.35 -19.00 5.01
C THR A 185 -12.50 -17.52 5.25
N MET A 186 -12.50 -17.11 6.52
CA MET A 186 -12.39 -15.70 6.85
C MET A 186 -10.93 -15.30 6.80
N LEU A 187 -10.62 -14.40 5.89
CA LEU A 187 -9.31 -13.77 5.82
C LEU A 187 -9.42 -12.42 6.53
N ASP A 188 -8.80 -12.31 7.72
CA ASP A 188 -8.44 -11.01 8.30
C ASP A 188 -7.72 -10.20 7.23
N PRO A 189 -8.04 -8.90 7.16
CA PRO A 189 -8.46 -8.21 5.94
C PRO A 189 -7.70 -8.77 4.75
N VAL A 190 -8.43 -9.26 3.74
CA VAL A 190 -7.80 -9.61 2.46
C VAL A 190 -6.89 -8.45 2.13
N PRO A 191 -5.56 -8.69 2.00
CA PRO A 191 -4.66 -7.65 1.58
C PRO A 191 -5.27 -7.14 0.30
N SER A 192 -5.78 -5.91 0.35
CA SER A 192 -6.40 -5.33 -0.82
C SER A 192 -5.31 -5.45 -1.90
N PRO A 193 -5.62 -5.91 -3.12
CA PRO A 193 -4.57 -6.42 -4.00
C PRO A 193 -3.45 -5.40 -4.08
N ALA A 194 -2.31 -5.79 -3.48
CA ALA A 194 -1.15 -4.94 -3.45
C ALA A 194 -0.76 -4.77 -4.90
N GLY A 195 -0.42 -3.55 -5.28
CA GLY A 195 -0.12 -3.27 -6.66
C GLY A 195 0.95 -2.22 -6.75
N SER A 196 1.56 -2.19 -7.92
CA SER A 196 2.56 -1.21 -8.26
C SER A 196 2.36 -0.71 -9.68
N GLN A 197 2.83 0.50 -9.94
CA GLN A 197 2.89 1.07 -11.28
C GLN A 197 4.21 1.84 -11.44
N LEU A 198 4.97 1.47 -12.47
CA LEU A 198 6.20 2.15 -12.89
C LEU A 198 5.90 3.10 -14.06
N PHE A 199 6.42 4.32 -13.95
CA PHE A 199 6.40 5.35 -14.99
C PHE A 199 7.83 5.65 -15.43
N THR A 200 8.11 5.44 -16.71
CA THR A 200 9.35 5.84 -17.40
C THR A 200 9.12 6.94 -18.44
N ALA A 201 7.87 7.38 -18.58
CA ALA A 201 7.42 8.51 -19.39
C ALA A 201 6.22 9.20 -18.69
N ASP A 202 5.89 10.40 -19.15
CA ASP A 202 4.74 11.16 -18.65
C ASP A 202 3.44 10.36 -18.75
N GLY A 203 2.53 10.60 -17.80
CA GLY A 203 1.25 9.92 -17.76
C GLY A 203 0.36 10.39 -16.63
N THR A 204 -0.59 9.53 -16.27
CA THR A 204 -1.51 9.76 -15.15
C THR A 204 -1.63 8.50 -14.32
N PHE A 205 -1.66 8.68 -13.01
CA PHE A 205 -2.02 7.64 -12.05
C PHE A 205 -3.46 7.85 -11.61
N THR A 206 -4.27 6.79 -11.64
CA THR A 206 -5.64 6.81 -11.11
C THR A 206 -5.72 5.89 -9.91
N ALA A 207 -6.02 6.44 -8.74
CA ALA A 207 -6.14 5.66 -7.51
C ALA A 207 -7.31 4.68 -7.61
N SER A 208 -7.01 3.38 -7.67
CA SER A 208 -8.03 2.31 -7.76
C SER A 208 -8.91 2.19 -6.52
N LYS A 209 -8.44 2.74 -5.38
CA LYS A 209 -9.10 2.66 -4.07
C LYS A 209 -8.68 3.82 -3.17
N THR A 210 -9.40 3.99 -2.07
CA THR A 210 -9.00 4.93 -1.02
C THR A 210 -7.96 4.26 -0.12
N ALA A 211 -6.68 4.58 -0.30
CA ALA A 211 -5.57 3.95 0.41
C ALA A 211 -4.39 4.91 0.60
N THR A 212 -3.38 4.45 1.34
CA THR A 212 -2.08 5.10 1.40
C THR A 212 -1.18 4.50 0.32
N TYR A 213 -0.63 5.37 -0.51
CA TYR A 213 0.27 5.05 -1.61
C TYR A 213 1.70 5.43 -1.23
N ARG A 214 2.65 4.55 -1.49
CA ARG A 214 4.09 4.81 -1.36
C ARG A 214 4.62 5.23 -2.73
N VAL A 215 5.29 6.38 -2.80
CA VAL A 215 5.74 6.95 -4.07
C VAL A 215 7.24 7.21 -3.99
N LEU A 216 7.99 6.63 -4.92
CA LEU A 216 9.41 6.88 -5.12
C LEU A 216 9.60 7.55 -6.48
N ALA A 217 10.36 8.63 -6.54
CA ALA A 217 10.66 9.34 -7.77
C ALA A 217 12.15 9.65 -7.88
N ILE A 218 12.66 9.65 -9.11
CA ILE A 218 14.04 10.02 -9.45
C ILE A 218 13.97 11.01 -10.59
N GLY A 219 14.60 12.17 -10.44
CA GLY A 219 14.72 13.15 -11.52
C GLY A 219 15.55 12.63 -12.69
N GLY A 220 15.53 13.32 -13.82
CA GLY A 220 16.47 13.03 -14.91
C GLY A 220 17.90 13.34 -14.49
N GLY A 221 18.88 12.60 -15.00
CA GLY A 221 20.29 12.88 -14.77
C GLY A 221 20.76 14.10 -15.56
N GLY A 222 21.77 14.82 -15.07
CA GLY A 222 22.38 15.92 -15.82
C GLY A 222 23.26 15.42 -16.96
N GLY A 223 23.35 16.18 -18.04
CA GLY A 223 24.27 15.90 -19.14
C GLY A 223 25.72 16.17 -18.73
N GLY A 224 26.68 15.45 -19.31
CA GLY A 224 28.08 15.81 -19.17
C GLY A 224 28.44 17.00 -20.07
N SER A 225 29.55 17.66 -19.76
CA SER A 225 30.09 18.67 -20.67
C SER A 225 30.78 18.01 -21.88
N ASN A 226 31.09 18.81 -22.89
CA ASN A 226 31.95 18.39 -24.00
C ASN A 226 33.43 18.63 -23.69
N ASP A 227 34.30 18.28 -24.65
CA ASP A 227 35.77 18.38 -24.54
C ASP A 227 36.28 17.67 -23.27
N GLU A 228 37.23 18.23 -22.52
CA GLU A 228 37.82 17.56 -21.35
C GLU A 228 36.96 17.70 -20.09
N GLY A 229 35.78 18.29 -20.16
CA GLY A 229 35.09 18.70 -18.95
C GLY A 229 34.41 17.58 -18.15
N ALA A 230 33.66 18.01 -17.13
CA ALA A 230 33.20 17.14 -16.06
C ALA A 230 31.95 16.31 -16.41
N GLY A 231 31.72 15.25 -15.63
CA GLY A 231 30.53 14.41 -15.73
C GLY A 231 29.31 15.05 -15.06
N GLY A 232 28.11 14.75 -15.57
CA GLY A 232 26.85 15.17 -14.96
C GLY A 232 26.50 14.36 -13.70
N GLY A 233 25.74 14.96 -12.79
CA GLY A 233 25.20 14.30 -11.61
C GLY A 233 23.93 13.51 -11.92
N SER A 234 23.62 12.49 -11.13
CA SER A 234 22.36 11.76 -11.29
C SER A 234 21.16 12.59 -10.81
N GLY A 235 19.95 12.22 -11.22
CA GLY A 235 18.71 12.71 -10.62
C GLY A 235 18.69 12.50 -9.12
N LEU A 236 18.07 13.44 -8.40
CA LEU A 236 17.85 13.33 -6.96
C LEU A 236 16.76 12.29 -6.71
N VAL A 237 16.89 11.50 -5.63
CA VAL A 237 15.86 10.56 -5.19
C VAL A 237 14.92 11.27 -4.21
N GLY A 238 13.62 11.09 -4.42
CA GLY A 238 12.56 11.57 -3.52
C GLY A 238 11.59 10.44 -3.17
N TYR A 239 11.07 10.46 -1.95
CA TYR A 239 10.09 9.49 -1.46
C TYR A 239 9.00 10.20 -0.64
N THR A 240 7.76 9.72 -0.77
CA THR A 240 6.65 10.16 0.08
C THR A 240 5.60 9.07 0.26
N THR A 241 4.76 9.23 1.29
CA THR A 241 3.51 8.49 1.42
C THR A 241 2.33 9.44 1.30
N VAL A 242 1.32 9.07 0.51
CA VAL A 242 0.16 9.93 0.25
C VAL A 242 -1.12 9.12 0.35
N ARG A 243 -2.12 9.65 1.07
CA ARG A 243 -3.46 9.06 1.10
C ARG A 243 -4.28 9.65 -0.05
N LEU A 244 -4.69 8.82 -0.99
CA LEU A 244 -5.57 9.22 -2.09
C LEU A 244 -6.93 8.57 -1.92
N SER A 245 -7.99 9.28 -2.32
CA SER A 245 -9.32 8.68 -2.45
C SER A 245 -9.44 7.91 -3.76
N LYS A 246 -10.32 6.91 -3.81
CA LYS A 246 -10.66 6.21 -5.06
C LYS A 246 -10.99 7.20 -6.18
N ASP A 247 -10.56 6.87 -7.39
CA ASP A 247 -10.74 7.63 -8.63
C ASP A 247 -10.02 8.99 -8.65
N THR A 248 -9.18 9.29 -7.65
CA THR A 248 -8.28 10.46 -7.70
C THR A 248 -7.28 10.27 -8.83
N ILE A 249 -7.24 11.22 -9.76
CA ILE A 249 -6.28 11.26 -10.86
C ILE A 249 -5.13 12.18 -10.49
N VAL A 250 -3.90 11.67 -10.55
CA VAL A 250 -2.67 12.41 -10.30
C VAL A 250 -1.83 12.43 -11.58
N THR A 251 -1.45 13.62 -12.04
CA THR A 251 -0.52 13.77 -13.17
C THR A 251 0.88 13.32 -12.78
N VAL A 252 1.50 12.51 -13.63
CA VAL A 252 2.88 12.06 -13.49
C VAL A 252 3.71 12.70 -14.58
N THR A 253 4.79 13.38 -14.18
CA THR A 253 5.79 13.90 -15.11
C THR A 253 7.10 13.20 -14.83
N VAL A 254 7.70 12.59 -15.84
CA VAL A 254 9.01 11.93 -15.72
C VAL A 254 10.07 12.87 -16.28
N GLY A 255 11.04 13.22 -15.42
CA GLY A 255 12.09 14.15 -15.78
C GLY A 255 12.99 13.60 -16.89
N ALA A 256 13.06 14.30 -18.02
CA ALA A 256 14.02 14.01 -19.07
C ALA A 256 15.47 14.17 -18.57
N GLY A 257 16.38 13.38 -19.12
CA GLY A 257 17.81 13.57 -18.93
C GLY A 257 18.31 14.87 -19.57
N GLY A 258 19.35 15.45 -18.98
CA GLY A 258 19.99 16.67 -19.45
C GLY A 258 20.79 16.43 -20.73
N ALA A 259 20.70 17.37 -21.66
CA ALA A 259 21.47 17.33 -22.90
C ALA A 259 22.98 17.55 -22.64
N ILE A 260 23.80 17.02 -23.54
CA ILE A 260 25.25 17.27 -23.58
C ILE A 260 25.50 18.77 -23.75
N GLY A 261 26.58 19.29 -23.16
CA GLY A 261 27.08 20.63 -23.46
C GLY A 261 27.42 20.83 -24.95
N SER A 262 27.71 22.06 -25.37
CA SER A 262 28.21 22.38 -26.73
C SER A 262 29.55 23.12 -26.62
N GLY A 263 30.61 22.63 -27.28
CA GLY A 263 31.98 23.13 -27.11
C GLY A 263 32.43 23.06 -25.65
N ILE A 264 32.95 24.15 -25.08
CA ILE A 264 33.38 24.20 -23.66
C ILE A 264 32.22 24.42 -22.67
N ALA A 265 30.97 24.44 -23.13
CA ALA A 265 29.82 24.70 -22.26
C ALA A 265 29.54 23.54 -21.32
N ALA A 266 29.00 23.87 -20.15
CA ALA A 266 28.46 22.89 -19.22
C ALA A 266 27.35 22.05 -19.87
N GLY A 267 27.20 20.81 -19.40
CA GLY A 267 26.02 20.02 -19.67
C GLY A 267 24.76 20.69 -19.14
N VAL A 268 23.61 20.32 -19.69
CA VAL A 268 22.31 20.81 -19.24
C VAL A 268 21.86 19.99 -18.03
N ASP A 269 21.20 20.65 -17.08
CA ASP A 269 20.55 19.99 -15.95
C ASP A 269 19.46 19.03 -16.43
N GLY A 270 19.29 17.91 -15.74
CA GLY A 270 18.13 17.04 -15.92
C GLY A 270 16.84 17.72 -15.44
N ALA A 271 15.71 17.29 -15.98
CA ALA A 271 14.41 17.77 -15.53
C ALA A 271 13.92 17.01 -14.28
N SER A 272 13.00 17.63 -13.53
CA SER A 272 12.39 17.03 -12.35
C SER A 272 11.36 15.96 -12.71
N THR A 273 11.24 14.94 -11.87
CA THR A 273 10.13 13.98 -11.88
C THR A 273 9.13 14.36 -10.79
N THR A 274 7.83 14.36 -11.10
CA THR A 274 6.78 14.80 -10.17
C THR A 274 5.59 13.85 -10.12
N PHE A 275 5.03 13.68 -8.92
CA PHE A 275 3.75 13.02 -8.67
C PHE A 275 2.71 14.06 -8.23
N GLY A 276 2.10 14.75 -9.19
CA GLY A 276 1.29 15.95 -8.92
C GLY A 276 2.02 16.95 -8.03
N THR A 277 1.35 17.43 -6.98
CA THR A 277 1.95 18.30 -5.96
C THR A 277 2.49 17.53 -4.75
N HIS A 278 2.42 16.20 -4.75
CA HIS A 278 2.74 15.37 -3.59
C HIS A 278 4.24 15.08 -3.45
N LEU A 279 4.96 15.03 -4.57
CA LEU A 279 6.39 14.74 -4.61
C LEU A 279 7.05 15.41 -5.81
N THR A 280 8.26 15.95 -5.59
CA THR A 280 9.14 16.43 -6.66
C THR A 280 10.56 15.93 -6.39
N ALA A 281 11.07 15.13 -7.31
CA ALA A 281 12.46 14.69 -7.35
C ALA A 281 13.19 15.53 -8.41
N THR A 282 14.07 16.43 -7.99
CA THR A 282 14.74 17.36 -8.90
C THR A 282 15.76 16.63 -9.77
N GLY A 283 15.96 17.08 -11.01
CA GLY A 283 16.98 16.52 -11.88
C GLY A 283 18.41 16.81 -11.40
N GLY A 284 19.34 16.00 -11.88
CA GLY A 284 20.77 16.14 -11.62
C GLY A 284 21.35 17.35 -12.35
N LYS A 285 22.41 17.94 -11.80
CA LYS A 285 23.10 19.06 -12.43
C LYS A 285 23.98 18.58 -13.58
N GLY A 286 24.06 19.40 -14.62
CA GLY A 286 25.01 19.17 -15.70
C GLY A 286 26.46 19.23 -15.22
N GLY A 287 27.34 18.50 -15.89
CA GLY A 287 28.79 18.61 -15.68
C GLY A 287 29.28 19.99 -16.10
N LEU A 288 30.10 20.63 -15.28
CA LEU A 288 30.69 21.91 -15.65
C LEU A 288 31.80 21.70 -16.71
N GLY A 289 32.17 22.76 -17.43
CA GLY A 289 33.15 22.70 -18.52
C GLY A 289 34.57 22.33 -18.09
N ASN A 290 35.56 22.60 -18.94
CA ASN A 290 36.95 22.19 -18.71
C ASN A 290 37.53 22.77 -17.39
N ASN A 291 38.25 21.94 -16.66
CA ASN A 291 38.85 22.19 -15.35
C ASN A 291 37.82 22.62 -14.29
N GLN A 292 36.61 22.08 -14.37
CA GLN A 292 35.53 22.37 -13.42
C GLN A 292 35.00 21.12 -12.74
N SER A 293 34.15 21.33 -11.74
CA SER A 293 33.57 20.26 -10.92
C SER A 293 32.51 19.46 -11.66
N GLY A 294 32.34 18.20 -11.27
CA GLY A 294 31.22 17.39 -11.71
C GLY A 294 29.87 17.95 -11.26
N GLY A 295 28.82 17.57 -11.96
CA GLY A 295 27.45 17.94 -11.62
C GLY A 295 27.01 17.31 -10.30
N ALA A 296 26.37 18.08 -9.43
CA ALA A 296 25.73 17.55 -8.22
C ALA A 296 24.46 16.75 -8.55
N GLY A 297 24.08 15.82 -7.70
CA GLY A 297 22.92 14.95 -7.96
C GLY A 297 22.55 14.00 -6.83
N GLY A 298 21.75 12.99 -7.16
CA GLY A 298 21.57 11.81 -6.31
C GLY A 298 22.93 11.20 -5.97
N SER A 299 23.71 10.87 -7.00
CA SER A 299 25.14 10.63 -6.95
C SER A 299 25.85 11.70 -7.78
N GLY A 300 26.99 12.20 -7.31
CA GLY A 300 27.71 13.28 -7.99
C GLY A 300 28.49 12.82 -9.23
N GLY A 301 28.62 13.67 -10.24
CA GLY A 301 29.53 13.45 -11.38
C GLY A 301 30.99 13.65 -10.97
N ALA A 302 31.92 13.00 -11.68
CA ALA A 302 33.35 13.23 -11.50
C ALA A 302 33.75 14.59 -12.09
N GLY A 303 34.79 15.21 -11.53
CA GLY A 303 35.39 16.43 -12.07
C GLY A 303 36.10 16.19 -13.41
N ASP A 304 36.67 17.26 -13.94
CA ASP A 304 37.72 17.15 -14.97
C ASP A 304 39.06 16.77 -14.28
N PRO A 305 39.80 15.77 -14.78
CA PRO A 305 41.15 15.47 -14.28
C PRO A 305 42.21 16.52 -14.43
N ASP A 306 42.02 17.55 -15.26
CA ASP A 306 43.12 18.43 -15.65
C ASP A 306 44.30 17.57 -16.16
N ALA A 307 45.49 18.16 -16.37
CA ALA A 307 46.69 17.50 -16.85
C ALA A 307 47.18 16.30 -16.00
N SER A 308 46.52 15.95 -14.88
CA SER A 308 46.97 14.93 -13.93
C SER A 308 46.77 13.48 -14.38
N ARG A 309 46.07 13.22 -15.51
CA ARG A 309 45.95 11.89 -16.15
C ARG A 309 45.42 10.76 -15.25
N THR A 310 44.80 11.08 -14.13
CA THR A 310 44.25 10.09 -13.21
C THR A 310 42.80 9.77 -13.58
N SER A 311 42.45 8.49 -13.57
CA SER A 311 41.06 8.06 -13.79
C SER A 311 40.16 8.67 -12.71
N GLN A 312 39.06 9.28 -13.15
CA GLN A 312 38.03 9.79 -12.28
C GLN A 312 36.76 8.95 -12.44
N THR A 313 35.92 8.99 -11.43
CA THR A 313 34.73 8.15 -11.33
C THR A 313 33.60 9.00 -10.78
N GLY A 314 32.44 8.92 -11.42
CA GLY A 314 31.22 9.41 -10.82
C GLY A 314 30.95 8.67 -9.51
N GLY A 315 30.23 9.35 -8.61
CA GLY A 315 29.73 8.75 -7.39
C GLY A 315 28.69 7.69 -7.69
N SER A 316 28.53 6.76 -6.75
CA SER A 316 27.46 5.77 -6.71
C SER A 316 26.79 5.78 -5.34
N ASN A 317 25.53 5.31 -5.27
CA ASN A 317 24.79 5.17 -4.01
C ASN A 317 24.82 6.42 -3.12
N GLY A 318 24.61 7.61 -3.69
CA GLY A 318 24.60 8.84 -2.91
C GLY A 318 25.97 9.48 -2.69
N SER A 319 27.07 8.85 -3.08
CA SER A 319 28.41 9.42 -2.89
C SER A 319 28.72 10.56 -3.88
N ASN A 320 29.74 11.33 -3.53
CA ASN A 320 30.31 12.36 -4.40
C ASN A 320 31.12 11.71 -5.53
N GLY A 321 31.26 12.42 -6.65
CA GLY A 321 32.26 12.06 -7.66
C GLY A 321 33.69 12.23 -7.15
N THR A 322 34.64 11.56 -7.77
CA THR A 322 36.07 11.76 -7.50
C THR A 322 36.63 12.91 -8.33
N SER A 323 37.78 13.43 -7.92
CA SER A 323 38.49 14.51 -8.62
C SER A 323 39.98 14.52 -8.30
N SER A 324 40.80 14.96 -9.26
CA SER A 324 42.24 15.25 -9.10
C SER A 324 42.60 16.73 -9.17
N GLY A 325 41.65 17.60 -9.50
CA GLY A 325 41.80 19.05 -9.54
C GLY A 325 40.52 19.75 -9.09
N ALA A 326 39.62 20.02 -10.03
CA ALA A 326 38.31 20.58 -9.73
C ALA A 326 37.40 19.51 -9.09
N GLY A 327 36.83 19.83 -7.92
CA GLY A 327 36.14 18.86 -7.05
C GLY A 327 35.07 18.01 -7.76
N GLY A 328 34.83 16.79 -7.27
CA GLY A 328 33.67 16.02 -7.74
C GLY A 328 32.35 16.67 -7.34
N GLY A 329 31.29 16.41 -8.12
CA GLY A 329 29.94 16.81 -7.77
C GLY A 329 29.48 16.18 -6.46
N GLY A 330 28.64 16.89 -5.71
CA GLY A 330 28.05 16.37 -4.48
C GLY A 330 26.95 15.33 -4.74
N GLY A 331 26.93 14.26 -3.96
CA GLY A 331 25.81 13.30 -3.88
C GLY A 331 24.90 13.57 -2.67
N GLN A 332 23.74 12.91 -2.64
CA GLN A 332 22.75 13.02 -1.54
C GLN A 332 23.20 12.37 -0.22
N GLY A 333 24.28 11.58 -0.24
CA GLY A 333 24.74 10.78 0.90
C GLY A 333 23.81 9.60 1.20
N SER A 334 23.75 9.20 2.46
CA SER A 334 23.04 7.99 2.91
C SER A 334 21.53 8.02 2.68
N SER A 335 20.92 9.20 2.45
CA SER A 335 19.50 9.31 2.14
C SER A 335 19.13 8.77 0.75
N PHE A 336 20.11 8.55 -0.13
CA PHE A 336 19.87 8.02 -1.47
C PHE A 336 19.20 6.64 -1.43
N SER A 337 19.81 5.68 -0.74
CA SER A 337 19.32 4.30 -0.65
C SER A 337 18.40 4.03 0.53
N ALA A 338 18.33 4.93 1.52
CA ALA A 338 17.44 4.78 2.67
C ALA A 338 15.96 4.62 2.27
N ASN A 339 15.57 5.18 1.12
CA ASN A 339 14.19 5.12 0.63
C ASN A 339 13.86 3.84 -0.14
N PHE A 340 14.84 3.02 -0.51
CA PHE A 340 14.61 1.86 -1.38
C PHE A 340 13.85 0.75 -0.67
N SER A 341 14.09 0.56 0.63
CA SER A 341 13.40 -0.44 1.45
C SER A 341 11.90 -0.19 1.62
N SER A 342 11.42 1.01 1.26
CA SER A 342 10.00 1.34 1.29
C SER A 342 9.24 0.88 0.05
N ILE A 343 9.95 0.53 -1.03
CA ILE A 343 9.39 -0.08 -2.24
C ILE A 343 9.76 -1.55 -2.20
N THR A 344 8.76 -2.43 -2.24
CA THR A 344 8.96 -3.87 -1.99
C THR A 344 8.72 -4.75 -3.20
N THR A 345 8.02 -4.23 -4.21
CA THR A 345 7.68 -4.95 -5.44
C THR A 345 8.88 -5.06 -6.37
N TYR A 346 9.82 -4.12 -6.29
CA TYR A 346 10.99 -4.04 -7.15
C TYR A 346 12.28 -4.16 -6.35
N ALA A 347 13.25 -4.90 -6.89
CA ALA A 347 14.61 -4.90 -6.35
C ALA A 347 15.34 -3.65 -6.83
N LEU A 348 15.37 -2.62 -5.98
CA LEU A 348 16.06 -1.36 -6.27
C LEU A 348 17.51 -1.40 -5.78
N THR A 349 18.45 -1.14 -6.69
CA THR A 349 19.87 -1.01 -6.34
C THR A 349 20.45 0.29 -6.88
N ALA A 350 21.51 0.77 -6.24
CA ALA A 350 22.25 1.92 -6.74
C ALA A 350 23.02 1.54 -8.01
N GLY A 351 22.85 2.35 -9.05
CA GLY A 351 23.63 2.24 -10.27
C GLY A 351 25.11 2.59 -10.05
N ALA A 352 25.96 2.00 -10.87
CA ALA A 352 27.38 2.32 -10.87
C ALA A 352 27.61 3.75 -11.40
N GLY A 353 28.57 4.46 -10.80
CA GLY A 353 29.11 5.68 -11.37
C GLY A 353 29.91 5.37 -12.64
N GLY A 354 29.88 6.30 -13.58
CA GLY A 354 30.68 6.26 -14.80
C GLY A 354 32.16 6.44 -14.51
N THR A 355 33.02 5.91 -15.38
CA THR A 355 34.48 5.97 -15.23
C THR A 355 35.12 6.67 -16.41
N THR A 356 36.23 7.34 -16.16
CA THR A 356 37.12 7.88 -17.21
C THR A 356 38.29 6.93 -17.47
N SER A 357 38.84 6.93 -18.68
CA SER A 357 40.00 6.14 -19.07
C SER A 357 41.27 6.84 -18.62
N THR A 358 42.36 6.09 -18.61
CA THR A 358 43.70 6.56 -18.25
C THR A 358 44.40 7.34 -19.37
N SER A 359 43.70 7.70 -20.46
CA SER A 359 44.31 8.47 -21.55
C SER A 359 44.40 9.95 -21.20
N ASN A 360 45.43 10.61 -21.72
CA ASN A 360 45.59 12.06 -21.66
C ASN A 360 44.30 12.69 -22.26
N ALA A 361 43.57 13.52 -21.51
CA ALA A 361 42.32 14.20 -21.90
C ALA A 361 40.98 13.45 -21.77
N ALA A 362 40.84 12.48 -20.86
CA ALA A 362 39.52 11.91 -20.57
C ALA A 362 38.71 12.84 -19.65
N GLY A 363 37.52 13.30 -20.08
CA GLY A 363 36.59 14.04 -19.24
C GLY A 363 35.89 13.15 -18.22
N GLY A 364 35.21 13.77 -17.24
CA GLY A 364 34.69 13.14 -16.01
C GLY A 364 33.61 12.07 -16.21
N GLY A 365 33.55 11.07 -15.31
CA GLY A 365 32.50 10.05 -15.31
C GLY A 365 31.17 10.55 -14.73
N GLY A 366 30.04 10.10 -15.28
CA GLY A 366 28.70 10.52 -14.80
C GLY A 366 28.27 9.85 -13.49
N GLY A 367 27.41 10.51 -12.69
CA GLY A 367 26.88 9.94 -11.44
C GLY A 367 25.94 8.74 -11.67
N GLY A 368 26.02 7.71 -10.83
CA GLY A 368 25.18 6.51 -10.92
C GLY A 368 23.71 6.76 -10.52
N GLY A 369 22.78 6.22 -11.31
CA GLY A 369 21.32 6.33 -11.10
C GLY A 369 20.75 5.19 -10.26
N ILE A 370 19.54 4.72 -10.58
CA ILE A 370 18.90 3.55 -9.96
C ILE A 370 18.70 2.43 -10.97
N VAL A 371 18.98 1.20 -10.55
CA VAL A 371 18.72 -0.03 -11.32
C VAL A 371 17.54 -0.76 -10.70
N ILE A 372 16.59 -1.17 -11.54
CA ILE A 372 15.41 -1.96 -11.15
C ILE A 372 15.64 -3.41 -11.58
N ASP A 373 15.47 -4.37 -10.68
CA ASP A 373 15.48 -5.82 -10.98
C ASP A 373 16.72 -6.29 -11.75
N ASP A 374 17.89 -5.72 -11.42
CA ASP A 374 19.16 -5.92 -12.12
C ASP A 374 19.14 -5.57 -13.62
N ASP A 375 18.09 -4.89 -14.09
CA ASP A 375 17.98 -4.41 -15.45
C ASP A 375 18.90 -3.19 -15.66
N LYS A 376 20.12 -3.51 -16.11
CA LYS A 376 21.15 -2.53 -16.47
C LYS A 376 20.90 -1.87 -17.83
N SER A 377 19.81 -2.20 -18.53
CA SER A 377 19.57 -1.76 -19.91
C SER A 377 19.35 -0.24 -20.07
N VAL A 378 19.15 0.48 -18.96
CA VAL A 378 18.75 1.90 -18.94
C VAL A 378 19.88 2.88 -18.67
N GLY A 379 21.13 2.44 -18.71
CA GLY A 379 22.26 3.33 -18.88
C GLY A 379 22.88 3.02 -20.23
N ALA A 380 22.67 3.88 -21.23
CA ALA A 380 23.55 3.86 -22.37
C ALA A 380 24.94 4.17 -21.80
N ALA A 381 25.77 3.13 -21.65
CA ALA A 381 27.21 3.30 -21.57
C ALA A 381 27.55 4.11 -22.82
N ALA A 382 27.69 5.43 -22.64
CA ALA A 382 27.73 6.39 -23.73
C ALA A 382 28.70 5.88 -24.78
N ASN A 383 28.14 5.37 -25.89
CA ASN A 383 28.86 4.52 -26.83
C ASN A 383 29.81 5.33 -27.73
N VAL A 384 30.15 6.55 -27.31
CA VAL A 384 30.69 7.58 -28.21
C VAL A 384 32.10 8.01 -27.80
N ALA A 385 32.43 8.03 -26.51
CA ALA A 385 33.81 8.23 -26.09
C ALA A 385 34.39 6.88 -25.67
N ALA A 386 35.40 6.37 -26.38
CA ALA A 386 36.15 5.16 -26.01
C ALA A 386 36.84 5.26 -24.63
N THR A 387 36.59 6.35 -23.90
CA THR A 387 37.40 6.85 -22.80
C THR A 387 36.57 7.32 -21.61
N ALA A 388 35.38 7.92 -21.77
CA ALA A 388 34.54 8.32 -20.64
C ALA A 388 33.16 7.64 -20.70
N ARG A 389 32.67 7.16 -19.57
CA ARG A 389 31.38 6.47 -19.45
C ARG A 389 30.41 7.27 -18.58
N GLY A 390 29.14 7.28 -18.97
CA GLY A 390 28.05 7.79 -18.14
C GLY A 390 27.79 6.86 -16.95
N GLY A 391 26.97 7.32 -16.01
CA GLY A 391 26.46 6.45 -14.95
C GLY A 391 25.50 5.39 -15.49
N VAL A 392 25.12 4.44 -14.64
CA VAL A 392 24.18 3.36 -14.98
C VAL A 392 22.84 3.57 -14.27
N GLY A 393 21.73 3.32 -14.98
CA GLY A 393 20.38 3.28 -14.43
C GLY A 393 19.56 4.55 -14.66
N TYR A 394 18.30 4.53 -14.22
CA TYR A 394 17.40 5.66 -14.33
C TYR A 394 17.93 6.89 -13.58
N GLY A 395 17.84 8.03 -14.24
CA GLY A 395 18.36 9.30 -13.75
C GLY A 395 19.89 9.36 -13.71
N ALA A 396 20.63 8.42 -14.30
CA ALA A 396 22.09 8.48 -14.30
C ALA A 396 22.62 9.74 -15.04
N GLY A 397 23.73 10.27 -14.54
CA GLY A 397 24.40 11.41 -15.15
C GLY A 397 25.23 11.03 -16.39
N GLY A 398 25.38 11.98 -17.30
CA GLY A 398 26.18 11.82 -18.52
C GLY A 398 27.69 11.95 -18.29
N ALA A 399 28.50 11.39 -19.19
CA ALA A 399 29.95 11.52 -19.18
C ALA A 399 30.41 12.86 -19.76
N GLY A 400 31.54 13.37 -19.28
CA GLY A 400 32.33 14.39 -19.96
C GLY A 400 32.90 13.87 -21.29
N GLY A 401 33.29 14.77 -22.19
CA GLY A 401 33.89 14.43 -23.47
C GLY A 401 35.36 13.96 -23.36
N ASN A 402 36.09 13.96 -24.49
CA ASN A 402 37.54 13.78 -24.53
C ASN A 402 38.20 14.84 -25.42
N GLY A 403 39.33 15.40 -24.99
CA GLY A 403 40.04 16.48 -25.71
C GLY A 403 41.08 16.06 -26.75
N THR A 404 41.56 14.80 -26.79
CA THR A 404 42.73 14.45 -27.64
C THR A 404 42.38 13.96 -29.04
N GLY A 405 42.81 14.73 -30.05
CA GLY A 405 42.86 14.32 -31.45
C GLY A 405 41.84 15.03 -32.35
N ALA A 406 42.19 15.23 -33.62
CA ALA A 406 41.39 15.98 -34.59
C ALA A 406 40.01 15.32 -34.83
N ALA A 407 38.94 16.09 -34.61
CA ALA A 407 37.57 15.95 -35.12
C ALA A 407 36.71 14.71 -34.76
N ALA A 408 37.25 13.60 -34.25
CA ALA A 408 36.42 12.42 -33.96
C ALA A 408 36.22 12.21 -32.45
N ASN A 409 35.00 12.49 -31.95
CA ASN A 409 34.46 12.14 -30.63
C ASN A 409 34.96 12.92 -29.39
N ARG A 410 34.77 14.24 -29.40
CA ARG A 410 34.85 15.09 -28.19
C ARG A 410 33.55 15.23 -27.42
N ASN A 411 32.54 14.46 -27.81
CA ASN A 411 31.21 14.63 -27.29
C ASN A 411 31.10 13.92 -25.94
N GLY A 412 30.62 14.64 -24.93
CA GLY A 412 30.11 14.03 -23.71
C GLY A 412 28.85 13.22 -24.00
N SER A 413 28.14 12.82 -22.94
CA SER A 413 26.86 12.12 -23.07
C SER A 413 25.74 12.82 -22.35
N ALA A 414 24.52 12.62 -22.85
CA ALA A 414 23.33 13.07 -22.16
C ALA A 414 23.19 12.30 -20.84
N GLY A 415 22.46 12.87 -19.90
CA GLY A 415 21.94 12.12 -18.76
C GLY A 415 20.76 11.24 -19.18
N GLU A 416 20.46 10.26 -18.34
CA GLU A 416 19.32 9.36 -18.53
C GLU A 416 18.04 9.97 -17.98
N GLY A 417 16.90 9.55 -18.53
CA GLY A 417 15.58 9.90 -18.02
C GLY A 417 15.35 9.38 -16.61
N GLY A 418 14.53 10.09 -15.84
CA GLY A 418 14.10 9.69 -14.51
C GLY A 418 13.10 8.54 -14.53
N MET A 419 12.51 8.27 -13.38
CA MET A 419 11.44 7.28 -13.22
C MET A 419 10.59 7.59 -11.99
N LEU A 420 9.40 7.00 -11.92
CA LEU A 420 8.52 7.07 -10.76
C LEU A 420 7.82 5.73 -10.52
N ILE A 421 7.82 5.27 -9.27
CA ILE A 421 7.10 4.08 -8.83
C ILE A 421 6.03 4.49 -7.82
N VAL A 422 4.83 3.97 -8.01
CA VAL A 422 3.74 4.03 -7.03
C VAL A 422 3.45 2.60 -6.55
N GLU A 423 3.40 2.37 -5.24
CA GLU A 423 2.92 1.13 -4.64
C GLU A 423 1.74 1.37 -3.71
N TRP A 424 0.86 0.37 -3.58
CA TRP A 424 -0.22 0.37 -2.61
C TRP A 424 -0.46 -1.03 -2.06
N ASP A 425 -0.97 -1.07 -0.83
CA ASP A 425 -1.47 -2.28 -0.15
C ASP A 425 -2.99 -2.23 -0.06
#